data_AF-A0A6A8A8Y7-F1
#
_entry.id   AF-A0A6A8A8Y7-F1
#
_cell.length_a   1.000
_cell.length_b   1.000
_cell.length_c   1.000
_cell.angle_alpha   90.00
_cell.angle_beta   90.00
_cell.angle_gamma   90.00
#
_symmetry.space_group_name_H-M   'P 1'
#
loop_
_entity.id
_entity.type
_entity.pdbx_description
1 polymer ?
#
loop_
_entity_poly.entity_id
_entity_poly.type
_entity_poly.pdbx_seq_one_letter_code
_entity_poly.pdbx_strand_id
1 'polypeptide(L)'
;MTTAPAYRRRVLLLLALLTVVMPSSLAFGHHGFHGRYDLSKPVWVEGVVLRSYFGNPHSVLTVQVPADLEMPEAPPTLGPAASFLSTAALHVPTDLPGQTVQLELPPTPQYSTLGGRVSAGDRIAAVAIRNCEPPHQLNVQWLHLADGSVESRRATMSYMVRKC
;
A
#
# COMPACT_ATOMS: atom_id res chain seq x y z
N MET A 1 47.10 -50.57 5.35
CA MET A 1 45.76 -50.40 5.93
C MET A 1 45.78 -49.14 6.80
N THR A 2 45.29 -48.02 6.28
CA THR A 2 45.30 -46.71 6.94
C THR A 2 43.87 -46.27 7.20
N THR A 3 43.48 -46.22 8.48
CA THR A 3 42.18 -45.77 8.95
C THR A 3 42.14 -44.24 8.92
N ALA A 4 41.21 -43.68 8.14
CA ALA A 4 40.97 -42.24 8.11
C ALA A 4 40.35 -41.76 9.46
N PRO A 5 40.78 -40.61 10.01
CA PRO A 5 40.35 -40.17 11.32
C PRO A 5 38.90 -39.65 11.31
N ALA A 6 38.15 -40.00 12.35
CA ALA A 6 36.74 -39.67 12.63
C ALA A 6 36.42 -38.17 12.81
N TYR A 7 37.33 -37.27 12.42
CA TYR A 7 37.19 -35.82 12.58
C TYR A 7 36.32 -35.19 11.48
N ARG A 8 36.36 -35.72 10.26
CA ARG A 8 35.63 -35.17 9.10
C ARG A 8 34.11 -35.22 9.22
N ARG A 9 33.57 -36.13 10.04
CA ARG A 9 32.12 -36.35 10.19
C ARG A 9 31.46 -35.32 11.12
N ARG A 10 32.21 -34.73 12.06
CA ARG A 10 31.68 -33.73 13.02
C ARG A 10 31.64 -32.32 12.42
N VAL A 11 32.56 -32.00 11.52
CA VAL A 11 32.59 -30.69 10.83
C VAL A 11 31.41 -30.55 9.86
N LEU A 12 31.01 -31.62 9.18
CA LEU A 12 29.88 -31.59 8.24
C LEU A 12 28.51 -31.43 8.93
N LEU A 13 28.36 -31.87 10.19
CA LEU A 13 27.12 -31.67 10.96
C LEU A 13 26.98 -30.23 11.49
N LEU A 14 28.10 -29.53 11.71
CA LEU A 14 28.09 -28.12 12.12
C LEU A 14 27.79 -27.16 10.95
N LEU A 15 28.13 -27.54 9.71
CA LEU A 15 27.78 -26.75 8.52
C LEU A 15 26.32 -26.90 8.07
N ALA A 16 25.63 -27.98 8.45
CA ALA A 16 24.22 -28.19 8.10
C ALA A 16 23.24 -27.38 8.97
N LEU A 17 23.70 -26.82 10.10
CA LEU A 17 22.84 -26.04 11.00
C LEU A 17 22.80 -24.54 10.69
N LEU A 18 23.57 -24.07 9.70
CA LEU A 18 23.75 -22.64 9.40
C LEU A 18 22.90 -22.12 8.22
N THR A 19 22.09 -22.95 7.57
CA THR A 19 21.43 -22.57 6.29
C THR A 19 19.95 -22.22 6.38
N VAL A 20 19.37 -22.00 7.56
CA VAL A 20 18.00 -21.50 7.67
C VAL A 20 17.94 -20.27 8.58
N VAL A 21 18.72 -19.25 8.23
CA VAL A 21 18.35 -17.87 8.57
C VAL A 21 17.51 -17.38 7.39
N MET A 22 16.27 -17.86 7.32
CA MET A 22 15.26 -17.15 6.54
C MET A 22 15.16 -15.78 7.19
N PRO A 23 15.40 -14.66 6.47
CA PRO A 23 15.00 -13.37 6.98
C PRO A 23 13.49 -13.45 7.12
N SER A 24 13.02 -13.63 8.36
CA SER A 24 11.67 -13.31 8.74
C SER A 24 11.52 -11.84 8.37
N SER A 25 10.94 -11.60 7.20
CA SER A 25 10.44 -10.29 6.81
C SER A 25 9.78 -9.73 8.06
N LEU A 26 10.31 -8.63 8.58
CA LEU A 26 9.72 -7.91 9.70
C LEU A 26 8.27 -7.70 9.30
N ALA A 27 7.38 -8.55 9.83
CA ALA A 27 5.97 -8.32 9.79
C ALA A 27 5.79 -7.15 10.76
N PHE A 28 6.05 -5.94 10.26
CA PHE A 28 5.59 -4.73 10.89
C PHE A 28 4.09 -4.94 11.03
N GLY A 29 3.65 -5.20 12.26
CA GLY A 29 2.25 -5.20 12.60
C GLY A 29 1.72 -3.81 12.29
N HIS A 30 1.23 -3.61 11.07
CA HIS A 30 0.43 -2.46 10.69
C HIS A 30 -0.89 -2.56 11.44
N HIS A 31 -0.88 -2.13 12.70
CA HIS A 31 -2.08 -2.05 13.51
C HIS A 31 -2.99 -0.97 12.94
N GLY A 32 -3.85 -1.39 11.99
CA GLY A 32 -5.13 -0.80 11.63
C GLY A 32 -5.16 0.71 11.35
N PHE A 33 -6.38 1.20 11.16
CA PHE A 33 -6.72 2.63 11.05
C PHE A 33 -6.55 3.39 12.37
N HIS A 34 -5.49 3.11 13.14
CA HIS A 34 -5.16 3.84 14.34
C HIS A 34 -4.32 5.05 13.92
N GLY A 35 -4.97 6.20 13.81
CA GLY A 35 -4.27 7.44 13.45
C GLY A 35 -5.23 8.50 12.98
N ARG A 36 -4.74 9.73 12.90
CA ARG A 36 -5.48 10.87 12.33
C ARG A 36 -5.09 11.02 10.88
N TYR A 37 -6.06 11.15 9.97
CA TYR A 37 -5.77 11.28 8.54
C TYR A 37 -6.13 12.67 8.03
N ASP A 38 -5.22 13.34 7.30
CA ASP A 38 -5.41 14.72 6.85
C ASP A 38 -6.27 14.81 5.59
N LEU A 39 -7.50 15.30 5.74
CA LEU A 39 -8.41 15.59 4.63
C LEU A 39 -8.02 16.84 3.84
N SER A 40 -7.22 17.75 4.39
CA SER A 40 -6.84 19.00 3.70
C SER A 40 -5.74 18.82 2.66
N LYS A 41 -5.05 17.66 2.67
CA LYS A 41 -3.94 17.35 1.78
C LYS A 41 -4.13 15.97 1.15
N PRO A 42 -5.16 15.79 0.30
CA PRO A 42 -5.32 14.55 -0.43
C PRO A 42 -4.15 14.35 -1.40
N VAL A 43 -3.69 13.12 -1.48
CA VAL A 43 -2.50 12.67 -2.19
C VAL A 43 -2.91 11.98 -3.47
N TRP A 44 -2.38 12.44 -4.61
CA TRP A 44 -2.48 11.74 -5.89
C TRP A 44 -1.43 10.65 -5.97
N VAL A 45 -1.84 9.45 -6.39
CA VAL A 45 -0.97 8.32 -6.67
C VAL A 45 -1.37 7.70 -7.99
N GLU A 46 -0.43 7.50 -8.90
CA GLU A 46 -0.59 6.62 -10.06
C GLU A 46 0.54 5.60 -10.05
N GLY A 47 0.27 4.37 -10.49
CA GLY A 47 1.33 3.39 -10.62
C GLY A 47 0.85 2.02 -11.06
N VAL A 48 1.78 1.07 -11.00
CA VAL A 48 1.56 -0.34 -11.34
C VAL A 48 1.43 -1.16 -10.07
N VAL A 49 0.37 -1.96 -9.96
CA VAL A 49 0.17 -2.88 -8.85
C VAL A 49 1.26 -3.97 -8.92
N LEU A 50 2.05 -4.08 -7.85
CA LEU A 50 3.03 -5.16 -7.68
C LEU A 50 2.41 -6.36 -6.96
N ARG A 51 1.56 -6.09 -5.95
CA ARG A 51 0.87 -7.09 -5.14
C ARG A 51 -0.46 -6.54 -4.67
N SER A 52 -1.44 -7.42 -4.50
CA SER A 52 -2.75 -7.11 -3.93
C SER A 52 -3.09 -8.12 -2.85
N TYR A 53 -3.61 -7.65 -1.73
CA TYR A 53 -4.17 -8.46 -0.67
C TYR A 53 -5.61 -8.04 -0.42
N PHE A 54 -6.54 -8.98 -0.50
CA PHE A 54 -7.96 -8.78 -0.20
C PHE A 54 -8.39 -9.68 0.94
N GLY A 55 -8.40 -9.13 2.15
CA GLY A 55 -8.70 -9.88 3.36
C GLY A 55 -8.71 -9.00 4.61
N ASN A 56 -8.66 -9.66 5.77
CA ASN A 56 -8.69 -9.00 7.09
C ASN A 56 -7.25 -8.73 7.61
N PRO A 57 -6.99 -7.61 8.30
CA PRO A 57 -7.97 -6.62 8.79
C PRO A 57 -8.46 -5.62 7.75
N HIS A 58 -7.72 -5.42 6.65
CA HIS A 58 -8.15 -4.61 5.51
C HIS A 58 -7.37 -5.02 4.25
N SER A 59 -7.90 -4.61 3.10
CA SER A 59 -7.25 -4.88 1.81
C SER A 59 -6.14 -3.88 1.54
N VAL A 60 -5.06 -4.31 0.89
CA VAL A 60 -3.87 -3.50 0.64
C VAL A 60 -3.42 -3.71 -0.80
N LEU A 61 -3.06 -2.62 -1.47
CA LEU A 61 -2.37 -2.65 -2.75
C LEU A 61 -0.93 -2.18 -2.55
N THR A 62 0.05 -2.98 -2.96
CA THR A 62 1.45 -2.54 -3.10
C THR A 62 1.65 -2.04 -4.51
N VAL A 63 2.01 -0.77 -4.68
CA VAL A 63 2.06 -0.07 -5.97
C VAL A 63 3.46 0.47 -6.20
N GLN A 64 4.02 0.24 -7.39
CA GLN A 64 5.21 0.94 -7.86
C GLN A 64 4.78 2.27 -8.50
N VAL A 65 5.20 3.37 -7.88
CA VAL A 65 4.98 4.73 -8.37
C VAL A 65 6.09 5.07 -9.38
N PRO A 66 5.77 5.65 -10.54
CA PRO A 66 6.78 6.04 -11.51
C PRO A 66 7.62 7.23 -10.97
N ALA A 67 8.86 7.35 -11.44
CA ALA A 67 9.80 8.39 -10.99
C ALA A 67 9.40 9.80 -11.47
N ASP A 68 8.62 9.86 -12.53
CA ASP A 68 8.04 11.04 -13.16
C ASP A 68 6.54 11.18 -12.84
N LEU A 69 6.09 10.70 -11.67
CA LEU A 69 4.71 10.92 -11.23
C LEU A 69 4.44 12.43 -11.13
N GLU A 70 3.47 12.89 -11.90
CA GLU A 70 2.95 14.26 -11.88
C GLU A 70 1.44 14.27 -11.66
N MET A 71 0.91 15.47 -11.39
CA MET A 71 -0.54 15.68 -11.38
C MET A 71 -1.09 15.50 -12.80
N PRO A 72 -2.27 14.86 -12.97
CA PRO A 72 -2.90 14.77 -14.29
C PRO A 72 -3.31 16.16 -14.78
N GLU A 73 -3.25 16.38 -16.10
CA GLU A 73 -3.65 17.64 -16.74
C GLU A 73 -5.10 18.03 -16.39
N ALA A 74 -5.99 17.03 -16.40
CA ALA A 74 -7.36 17.17 -15.94
C ALA A 74 -7.53 16.48 -14.58
N PRO A 75 -7.99 17.20 -13.53
CA PRO A 75 -8.28 16.58 -12.24
C PRO A 75 -9.36 15.48 -12.33
N PRO A 76 -9.27 14.42 -11.52
CA PRO A 76 -10.25 13.34 -11.54
C PRO A 76 -11.62 13.81 -11.03
N THR A 77 -12.70 13.21 -11.55
CA THR A 77 -14.03 13.37 -10.94
C THR A 77 -14.12 12.48 -9.71
N LEU A 78 -14.11 13.09 -8.52
CA LEU A 78 -14.06 12.34 -7.25
C LEU A 78 -15.37 11.64 -6.89
N GLY A 79 -16.48 11.90 -7.59
CA GLY A 79 -17.78 11.30 -7.27
C GLY A 79 -18.20 11.61 -5.83
N PRO A 80 -18.75 10.64 -5.07
CA PRO A 80 -19.12 10.83 -3.66
C PRO A 80 -18.02 11.41 -2.75
N ALA A 81 -16.75 11.09 -3.00
CA ALA A 81 -15.63 11.61 -2.21
C ALA A 81 -15.47 13.14 -2.31
N ALA A 82 -16.04 13.78 -3.35
CA ALA A 82 -16.09 15.25 -3.46
C ALA A 82 -16.85 15.92 -2.31
N SER A 83 -17.67 15.18 -1.56
CA SER A 83 -18.36 15.72 -0.37
C SER A 83 -17.40 16.07 0.78
N PHE A 84 -16.17 15.55 0.78
CA PHE A 84 -15.18 15.81 1.83
C PHE A 84 -13.74 16.04 1.34
N LEU A 85 -13.45 15.78 0.07
CA LEU A 85 -12.19 16.11 -0.60
C LEU A 85 -12.38 17.18 -1.67
N SER A 86 -11.32 17.93 -1.94
CA SER A 86 -11.26 18.90 -3.03
C SER A 86 -10.16 18.53 -4.01
N THR A 87 -10.49 18.53 -5.31
CA THR A 87 -9.49 18.33 -6.37
C THR A 87 -8.45 19.45 -6.41
N ALA A 88 -8.82 20.67 -5.99
CA ALA A 88 -7.90 21.80 -5.89
C ALA A 88 -6.84 21.63 -4.78
N ALA A 89 -7.05 20.70 -3.85
CA ALA A 89 -6.10 20.38 -2.78
C ALA A 89 -5.26 19.13 -3.09
N LEU A 90 -5.49 18.47 -4.23
CA LEU A 90 -4.69 17.32 -4.65
C LEU A 90 -3.26 17.74 -4.91
N HIS A 91 -2.33 16.88 -4.50
CA HIS A 91 -0.91 17.09 -4.73
C HIS A 91 -0.20 15.75 -4.84
N VAL A 92 0.99 15.78 -5.45
CA VAL A 92 1.97 14.68 -5.39
C VAL A 92 3.01 15.04 -4.32
N PRO A 93 3.05 14.34 -3.18
CA PRO A 93 4.12 14.47 -2.21
C PRO A 93 5.48 14.13 -2.82
N THR A 94 6.52 14.88 -2.44
CA THR A 94 7.88 14.72 -2.97
C THR A 94 8.52 13.38 -2.60
N ASP A 95 7.99 12.68 -1.59
CA ASP A 95 8.45 11.37 -1.14
C ASP A 95 7.79 10.20 -1.89
N LEU A 96 6.89 10.44 -2.86
CA LEU A 96 6.24 9.36 -3.62
C LEU A 96 6.93 8.95 -4.93
N PRO A 97 7.37 9.87 -5.81
CA PRO A 97 7.89 9.47 -7.11
C PRO A 97 9.04 8.45 -6.98
N GLY A 98 8.95 7.38 -7.76
CA GLY A 98 9.92 6.28 -7.78
C GLY A 98 9.83 5.28 -6.62
N GLN A 99 8.94 5.50 -5.64
CA GLN A 99 8.80 4.59 -4.50
C GLN A 99 7.86 3.41 -4.78
N THR A 100 8.09 2.31 -4.06
CA THR A 100 7.06 1.31 -3.83
C THR A 100 6.27 1.70 -2.58
N VAL A 101 4.96 1.88 -2.72
CA VAL A 101 4.08 2.31 -1.61
C VAL A 101 2.97 1.31 -1.35
N GLN A 102 2.44 1.33 -0.12
CA GLN A 102 1.22 0.60 0.23
C GLN A 102 0.05 1.57 0.27
N LEU A 103 -1.01 1.20 -0.45
CA LEU A 103 -2.32 1.84 -0.41
C LEU A 103 -3.23 0.98 0.45
N GLU A 104 -3.59 1.47 1.63
CA GLU A 104 -4.55 0.82 2.50
C GLU A 104 -5.96 1.15 1.99
N LEU A 105 -6.73 0.10 1.69
CA LEU A 105 -8.12 0.24 1.29
C LEU A 105 -9.03 0.24 2.53
N PRO A 106 -10.07 1.08 2.58
CA PRO A 106 -11.06 1.04 3.65
C PRO A 106 -11.64 -0.37 3.88
N PRO A 107 -11.86 -0.80 5.13
CA PRO A 107 -12.38 -2.13 5.46
C PRO A 107 -13.89 -2.18 5.22
N THR A 108 -14.31 -1.88 4.00
CA THR A 108 -15.72 -1.91 3.58
C THR A 108 -15.90 -2.93 2.46
N PRO A 109 -17.12 -3.48 2.29
CA PRO A 109 -17.41 -4.39 1.18
C PRO A 109 -17.09 -3.81 -0.20
N GLN A 110 -17.17 -2.48 -0.34
CA GLN A 110 -16.80 -1.78 -1.57
C GLN A 110 -15.38 -2.11 -2.03
N TYR A 111 -14.42 -2.19 -1.10
CA TYR A 111 -13.02 -2.44 -1.43
C TYR A 111 -12.60 -3.90 -1.22
N SER A 112 -13.14 -4.59 -0.21
CA SER A 112 -12.75 -5.97 0.08
C SER A 112 -13.22 -6.97 -0.99
N THR A 113 -14.23 -6.59 -1.79
CA THR A 113 -14.75 -7.42 -2.90
C THR A 113 -14.05 -7.18 -4.24
N LEU A 114 -13.02 -6.32 -4.28
CA LEU A 114 -12.23 -6.08 -5.49
C LEU A 114 -11.28 -7.24 -5.84
N GLY A 115 -11.24 -8.29 -5.01
CA GLY A 115 -10.53 -9.53 -5.32
C GLY A 115 -10.98 -10.10 -6.67
N GLY A 116 -10.03 -10.28 -7.58
CA GLY A 116 -10.28 -10.71 -8.96
C GLY A 116 -10.49 -9.57 -9.96
N ARG A 117 -10.64 -8.33 -9.50
CA ARG A 117 -10.70 -7.11 -10.34
C ARG A 117 -9.39 -6.35 -10.38
N VAL A 118 -8.47 -6.65 -9.47
CA VAL A 118 -7.14 -6.05 -9.38
C VAL A 118 -6.10 -7.16 -9.32
N SER A 119 -5.11 -7.07 -10.21
CA SER A 119 -4.02 -8.03 -10.37
C SER A 119 -2.66 -7.33 -10.40
N ALA A 120 -1.60 -8.08 -10.14
CA ALA A 120 -0.25 -7.57 -10.38
C ALA A 120 -0.08 -7.25 -11.87
N GLY A 121 0.51 -6.10 -12.17
CA GLY A 121 0.64 -5.55 -13.53
C GLY A 121 -0.42 -4.51 -13.90
N ASP A 122 -1.53 -4.42 -13.15
CA ASP A 122 -2.57 -3.43 -13.42
C ASP A 122 -2.05 -2.01 -13.17
N ARG A 123 -2.38 -1.09 -14.08
CA ARG A 123 -2.21 0.34 -13.84
C ARG A 123 -3.44 0.88 -13.12
N ILE A 124 -3.22 1.59 -12.03
CA ILE A 124 -4.26 2.23 -11.24
C ILE A 124 -3.93 3.69 -10.98
N ALA A 125 -4.95 4.46 -10.66
CA ALA A 125 -4.79 5.78 -10.06
C ALA A 125 -5.64 5.88 -8.79
N ALA A 126 -5.17 6.61 -7.79
CA ALA A 126 -5.83 6.74 -6.51
C ALA A 126 -5.71 8.15 -5.94
N VAL A 127 -6.73 8.54 -5.18
CA VAL A 127 -6.64 9.63 -4.22
C VAL A 127 -6.64 9.02 -2.82
N ALA A 128 -5.56 9.26 -2.10
CA ALA A 128 -5.40 8.83 -0.72
C ALA A 128 -5.35 10.03 0.23
N ILE A 129 -5.55 9.78 1.52
CA ILE A 129 -5.24 10.72 2.59
C ILE A 129 -4.16 10.10 3.45
N ARG A 130 -3.23 10.92 3.93
CA ARG A 130 -2.04 10.45 4.64
C ARG A 130 -2.26 10.51 6.15
N ASN A 131 -1.82 9.47 6.87
CA ASN A 131 -1.80 9.48 8.33
C ASN A 131 -0.85 10.59 8.82
N CYS A 132 -1.29 11.35 9.81
CA CYS A 132 -0.54 12.40 10.48
C CYS A 132 0.68 11.85 11.23
N GLU A 133 0.61 10.59 11.64
CA GLU A 133 1.63 9.94 12.45
C GLU A 133 2.40 8.90 11.62
N PRO A 134 3.69 8.66 11.91
CA PRO A 134 4.43 7.56 11.34
C PRO A 134 3.67 6.22 11.52
N PRO A 135 3.63 5.35 10.51
CA PRO A 135 4.45 5.39 9.30
C PRO A 135 3.84 6.18 8.12
N HIS A 136 2.91 7.10 8.36
CA HIS A 136 2.29 7.96 7.34
C HIS A 136 1.56 7.17 6.24
N GLN A 137 0.77 6.18 6.65
CA GLN A 137 -0.02 5.31 5.76
C GLN A 137 -0.89 6.12 4.80
N LEU A 138 -1.04 5.61 3.59
CA LEU A 138 -1.91 6.19 2.57
C LEU A 138 -3.25 5.45 2.58
N ASN A 139 -4.30 6.12 3.03
CA ASN A 139 -5.63 5.57 3.02
C ASN A 139 -6.44 6.01 1.80
N VAL A 140 -6.90 5.06 1.00
CA VAL A 140 -7.59 5.32 -0.28
C VAL A 140 -9.02 5.82 -0.07
N GLN A 141 -9.36 6.92 -0.75
CA GLN A 141 -10.71 7.53 -0.78
C GLN A 141 -11.36 7.45 -2.15
N TRP A 142 -10.56 7.32 -3.20
CA TRP A 142 -10.97 7.18 -4.58
C TRP A 142 -9.95 6.32 -5.31
N LEU A 143 -10.41 5.39 -6.15
CA LEU A 143 -9.57 4.44 -6.87
C LEU A 143 -10.13 4.22 -8.27
N HIS A 144 -9.31 4.47 -9.28
CA HIS A 144 -9.57 4.13 -10.68
C HIS A 144 -8.81 2.86 -11.04
N LEU A 145 -9.55 1.86 -11.51
CA LEU A 145 -9.06 0.52 -11.83
C LEU A 145 -8.64 0.41 -13.30
N ALA A 146 -7.88 -0.65 -13.62
CA ALA A 146 -7.43 -0.91 -14.98
C ALA A 146 -8.57 -1.17 -15.98
N ASP A 147 -9.74 -1.63 -15.50
CA ASP A 147 -10.94 -1.82 -16.30
C ASP A 147 -11.71 -0.51 -16.60
N GLY A 148 -11.20 0.64 -16.12
CA GLY A 148 -11.80 1.96 -16.29
C GLY A 148 -12.87 2.30 -15.24
N SER A 149 -13.21 1.37 -14.34
CA SER A 149 -14.18 1.62 -13.28
C SER A 149 -13.58 2.40 -12.11
N VAL A 150 -14.44 3.04 -11.33
CA VAL A 150 -14.05 3.90 -10.21
C VAL A 150 -14.75 3.47 -8.93
N GLU A 151 -13.97 3.28 -7.88
CA GLU A 151 -14.44 3.13 -6.50
C GLU A 151 -14.23 4.44 -5.74
N SER A 152 -15.32 5.10 -5.37
CA SER A 152 -15.29 6.36 -4.62
C SER A 152 -16.00 6.23 -3.28
N ARG A 153 -15.33 6.66 -2.21
CA ARG A 153 -15.82 6.55 -0.85
C ARG A 153 -16.94 7.56 -0.60
N ARG A 154 -17.99 7.09 0.08
CA ARG A 154 -19.22 7.87 0.28
C ARG A 154 -19.26 8.74 1.54
N ALA A 155 -18.39 8.48 2.52
CA ALA A 155 -18.43 9.18 3.79
C ALA A 155 -17.05 9.22 4.47
N THR A 156 -16.84 10.26 5.28
CA THR A 156 -15.70 10.36 6.19
C THR A 156 -15.87 9.41 7.39
N MET A 157 -14.78 9.17 8.11
CA MET A 157 -14.81 8.51 9.41
C MET A 157 -14.23 9.43 10.48
N SER A 158 -14.52 9.15 11.76
CA SER A 158 -14.15 9.99 12.89
C SER A 158 -12.64 10.24 13.03
N TYR A 159 -11.81 9.36 12.50
CA TYR A 159 -10.35 9.48 12.48
C TYR A 159 -9.81 10.40 11.37
N MET A 160 -10.68 10.92 10.49
CA MET A 160 -10.31 11.84 9.43
C MET A 160 -10.44 13.27 9.91
N VAL A 161 -9.32 13.98 9.94
CA VAL A 161 -9.22 15.32 10.49
C VAL A 161 -9.01 16.33 9.37
N ARG A 162 -9.39 17.58 9.61
CA ARG A 162 -9.16 18.68 8.65
C ARG A 162 -7.68 19.03 8.50
N LYS A 163 -6.85 18.68 9.48
CA LYS A 163 -5.44 19.02 9.52
C LYS A 163 -4.71 18.16 10.54
N CYS A 164 -3.51 17.72 10.17
CA CYS A 164 -2.43 17.44 11.12
C CYS A 164 -1.93 18.79 11.66
#